data_AF-K2BIY2-F1
#
_entry.id   AF-K2BIY2-F1
#
_cell.length_a   1.000
_cell.length_b   1.000
_cell.length_c   1.000
_cell.angle_alpha   90.00
_cell.angle_beta   90.00
_cell.angle_gamma   90.00
#
_symmetry.space_group_name_H-M   'P 1'
#
loop_
_entity.id
_entity.type
_entity.pdbx_description
1 polymer ?
#
loop_
_entity_poly.entity_id
_entity_poly.type
_entity_poly.pdbx_seq_one_letter_code
_entity_poly.pdbx_strand_id
1 'polypeptide(L)'
;MENFQKLSRTTNVTEQVGFRHAFVRDLKSHVTTISQKYILPEENTLDFALMYIPSESVFYEVASIDSLMDFARQSRVYPVSPNTLYAALQTILLSFEGRKIESQAKEVFKLLRGIQNDFNKTTNSLTTLGSHLTNAYNKFSEVNSHFNTLSQKLSSTHELTHDDKKLLGN
;
A
#
# COMPACT_ATOMS: atom_id res chain seq x y z
N MET A 1 -27.90 8.74 34.70
CA MET A 1 -28.72 7.52 34.51
C MET A 1 -30.00 7.53 35.33
N GLU A 2 -30.02 8.11 36.54
CA GLU A 2 -31.24 8.22 37.36
C GLU A 2 -32.41 8.91 36.66
N ASN A 3 -32.18 10.02 35.94
CA ASN A 3 -33.23 10.72 35.19
C ASN A 3 -33.84 9.89 34.06
N PHE A 4 -33.06 9.02 33.41
CA PHE A 4 -33.60 8.09 32.40
C PHE A 4 -34.49 7.02 33.05
N GLN A 5 -34.06 6.47 34.21
CA GLN A 5 -34.90 5.49 34.93
C GLN A 5 -36.23 6.10 35.40
N LYS A 6 -36.22 7.37 35.83
CA LYS A 6 -37.44 8.12 36.16
C LYS A 6 -38.31 8.36 34.92
N LEU A 7 -37.70 8.80 33.81
CA LEU A 7 -38.37 8.98 32.51
C LEU A 7 -39.10 7.71 32.05
N SER A 8 -38.47 6.54 32.16
CA SER A 8 -39.06 5.27 31.72
C SER A 8 -40.17 4.73 32.62
N ARG A 9 -40.30 5.20 33.87
CA ARG A 9 -41.26 4.68 34.86
C ARG A 9 -42.47 5.58 35.06
N THR A 10 -42.39 6.85 34.69
CA THR A 10 -43.45 7.83 34.88
C THR A 10 -44.51 7.74 33.78
N THR A 11 -45.79 7.71 34.15
CA THR A 11 -46.96 7.73 33.23
C THR A 11 -47.55 9.13 33.03
N ASN A 12 -47.13 10.12 33.84
CA ASN A 12 -47.55 11.51 33.72
C ASN A 12 -46.73 12.23 32.65
N VAL A 13 -47.40 12.67 31.58
CA VAL A 13 -46.80 13.36 30.42
C VAL A 13 -46.01 14.61 30.82
N THR A 14 -46.48 15.37 31.82
CA THR A 14 -45.83 16.62 32.24
C THR A 14 -44.49 16.37 32.94
N GLU A 15 -44.44 15.37 33.82
CA GLU A 15 -43.22 14.96 34.51
C GLU A 15 -42.22 14.30 33.54
N GLN A 16 -42.72 13.56 32.55
CA GLN A 16 -41.92 12.93 31.51
C GLN A 16 -41.09 13.96 30.73
N VAL A 17 -41.68 15.10 30.35
CA VAL A 17 -40.96 16.19 29.68
C VAL A 17 -39.85 16.75 30.58
N GLY A 18 -40.13 16.96 31.86
CA GLY A 18 -39.15 17.44 32.83
C GLY A 18 -37.95 16.51 32.99
N PHE A 19 -38.20 15.21 33.15
CA PHE A 19 -37.12 14.21 33.25
C PHE A 19 -36.33 14.07 31.95
N ARG A 20 -36.96 14.21 30.78
CA ARG A 20 -36.27 14.21 29.49
C ARG A 20 -35.32 15.40 29.36
N HIS A 21 -35.76 16.59 29.73
CA HIS A 21 -34.92 17.79 29.71
C HIS A 21 -33.74 17.67 30.67
N ALA A 22 -33.96 17.14 31.88
CA ALA A 22 -32.89 16.87 32.83
C ALA A 22 -31.88 15.86 32.30
N PHE A 23 -32.36 14.76 31.70
CA PHE A 23 -31.50 13.74 31.08
C PHE A 23 -30.62 14.31 29.96
N VAL A 24 -31.19 15.09 29.04
CA VAL A 24 -30.42 15.74 27.96
C VAL A 24 -29.38 16.70 28.53
N ARG A 25 -29.72 17.49 29.54
CA ARG A 25 -28.79 18.41 30.19
C ARG A 25 -27.61 17.67 30.83
N ASP A 26 -27.88 16.57 31.53
CA ASP A 26 -26.83 15.76 32.15
C ASP A 26 -25.86 15.20 31.11
N LEU A 27 -26.38 14.74 29.97
CA LEU A 27 -25.57 14.23 28.86
C LEU A 27 -24.73 15.31 28.20
N LYS A 28 -25.29 16.50 27.94
CA LYS A 28 -24.52 17.64 27.43
C LYS A 28 -23.38 18.04 28.37
N SER A 29 -23.63 18.01 29.68
CA SER A 29 -22.59 18.27 30.68
C SER A 29 -21.47 17.23 30.63
N HIS A 30 -21.81 15.94 30.46
CA HIS A 30 -20.80 14.86 30.31
C HIS A 30 -20.00 15.02 29.02
N VAL A 31 -20.64 15.27 27.89
CA VAL A 31 -19.99 15.56 26.61
C VAL A 31 -19.00 16.71 26.76
N THR A 32 -19.42 17.82 27.37
CA THR A 32 -18.56 18.99 27.60
C THR A 32 -17.36 18.63 28.47
N THR A 33 -17.59 17.90 29.56
CA THR A 33 -16.52 17.45 30.46
C THR A 33 -15.52 16.55 29.73
N ILE A 34 -16.00 15.62 28.90
CA ILE A 34 -15.14 14.70 28.16
C ILE A 34 -14.29 15.46 27.15
N SER A 35 -14.92 16.35 26.38
CA SER A 35 -14.25 17.17 25.37
C SER A 35 -13.13 18.01 25.99
N GLN A 36 -13.39 18.64 27.14
CA GLN A 36 -12.40 19.49 27.82
C GLN A 36 -11.28 18.71 28.51
N LYS A 37 -11.56 17.53 29.06
CA LYS A 37 -10.58 16.78 29.89
C LYS A 37 -9.77 15.74 29.13
N TYR A 38 -10.28 15.22 28.02
CA TYR A 38 -9.69 14.05 27.36
C TYR A 38 -9.33 14.27 25.88
N ILE A 39 -9.76 15.39 25.29
CA ILE A 39 -9.36 15.77 23.92
C ILE A 39 -8.27 16.84 24.04
N LEU A 40 -7.04 16.39 24.32
CA LEU A 40 -5.85 17.20 24.52
C LEU A 40 -4.74 16.76 23.53
N PRO A 41 -4.84 17.13 22.23
CA PRO A 41 -3.83 16.74 21.23
C PRO A 41 -2.40 17.16 21.60
N GLU A 42 -2.24 18.29 22.27
CA GLU A 42 -0.95 18.78 22.79
C GLU A 42 -0.33 17.85 23.85
N GLU A 43 -1.15 17.00 24.49
CA GLU A 43 -0.74 15.98 25.45
C GLU A 43 -0.71 14.56 24.83
N ASN A 44 -0.64 14.47 23.49
CA ASN A 44 -0.61 13.21 22.73
C ASN A 44 -1.88 12.35 22.81
N THR A 45 -3.05 12.96 23.05
CA THR A 45 -4.33 12.27 22.85
C THR A 45 -4.81 12.37 21.40
N LEU A 46 -5.83 11.59 21.04
CA LEU A 46 -6.57 11.82 19.81
C LEU A 46 -7.35 13.14 19.88
N ASP A 47 -7.76 13.64 18.71
CA ASP A 47 -8.59 14.85 18.54
C ASP A 47 -10.09 14.58 18.75
N PHE A 48 -10.46 13.36 19.15
CA PHE A 48 -11.81 12.96 19.51
C PHE A 48 -11.82 12.01 20.71
N ALA A 49 -13.01 11.82 21.30
CA ALA A 49 -13.23 10.85 22.36
C ALA A 49 -14.49 10.00 22.12
N LEU A 50 -14.47 8.75 22.59
CA LEU A 50 -15.66 7.89 22.64
C LEU A 50 -16.31 7.99 24.02
N MET A 51 -17.59 8.34 24.07
CA MET A 51 -18.38 8.35 25.31
C MET A 51 -19.16 7.05 25.45
N TYR A 52 -18.68 6.15 26.28
CA TYR A 52 -19.32 4.86 26.48
C TYR A 52 -20.62 4.96 27.28
N ILE A 53 -21.69 4.39 26.73
CA ILE A 53 -23.01 4.26 27.34
C ILE A 53 -23.28 2.75 27.51
N PRO A 54 -23.24 2.21 28.75
CA PRO A 54 -23.26 0.77 28.98
C PRO A 54 -24.58 0.07 28.64
N SER A 55 -25.68 0.81 28.54
CA SER A 55 -27.00 0.28 28.21
C SER A 55 -27.36 0.59 26.77
N GLU A 56 -27.62 -0.45 25.98
CA GLU A 56 -28.03 -0.30 24.58
C GLU A 56 -29.33 0.51 24.45
N SER A 57 -30.31 0.25 25.32
CA SER A 57 -31.59 0.99 25.33
C SER A 57 -31.39 2.47 25.64
N VAL A 58 -30.47 2.81 26.54
CA VAL A 58 -30.14 4.21 26.81
C VAL A 58 -29.43 4.83 25.60
N PHE A 59 -28.49 4.11 24.99
CA PHE A 59 -27.80 4.58 23.79
C PHE A 59 -28.79 4.90 22.66
N TYR A 60 -29.78 4.04 22.42
CA TYR A 60 -30.82 4.31 21.41
C TYR A 60 -31.65 5.55 21.73
N GLU A 61 -32.01 5.77 23.00
CA GLU A 61 -32.69 7.01 23.40
C GLU A 61 -31.79 8.23 23.12
N VAL A 62 -30.51 8.18 23.48
CA VAL A 62 -29.54 9.25 23.21
C VAL A 62 -29.41 9.51 21.71
N ALA A 63 -29.27 8.45 20.91
CA ALA A 63 -29.11 8.51 19.47
C ALA A 63 -30.37 9.06 18.77
N SER A 64 -31.55 8.93 19.37
CA SER A 64 -32.81 9.49 18.83
C SER A 64 -32.95 11.00 19.03
N ILE A 65 -32.04 11.64 19.77
CA ILE A 65 -32.08 13.08 20.08
C ILE A 65 -31.03 13.78 19.21
N ASP A 66 -31.43 14.18 17.99
CA ASP A 66 -30.52 14.79 17.00
C ASP A 66 -29.73 15.96 17.56
N SER A 67 -30.39 16.89 18.27
CA SER A 67 -29.74 18.06 18.87
C SER A 67 -28.63 17.72 19.88
N LEU A 68 -28.70 16.54 20.51
CA LEU A 68 -27.67 16.06 21.42
C LEU A 68 -26.53 15.39 20.64
N MET A 69 -26.85 14.58 19.63
CA MET A 69 -25.85 13.96 18.76
C MET A 69 -25.04 14.99 17.99
N ASP A 70 -25.67 16.06 17.49
CA ASP A 70 -25.00 17.16 16.83
C ASP A 70 -24.09 17.92 17.78
N PHE A 71 -24.56 18.21 19.00
CA PHE A 71 -23.73 18.83 20.04
C PHE A 71 -22.51 17.97 20.40
N ALA A 72 -22.71 16.65 20.55
CA ALA A 72 -21.63 15.72 20.83
C ALA A 72 -20.61 15.69 19.68
N ARG A 73 -21.06 15.62 18.43
CA ARG A 73 -20.21 15.65 17.24
C ARG A 73 -19.41 16.95 17.13
N GLN A 74 -20.05 18.11 17.36
CA GLN A 74 -19.37 19.41 17.39
C GLN A 74 -18.31 19.48 18.49
N SER A 75 -18.55 18.79 19.61
CA SER A 75 -17.60 18.67 20.72
C SER A 75 -16.54 17.59 20.50
N ARG A 76 -16.52 16.93 19.33
CA ARG A 76 -15.67 15.78 18.97
C ARG A 76 -15.79 14.60 19.94
N VAL A 77 -16.96 14.44 20.53
CA VAL A 77 -17.31 13.32 21.41
C VAL A 77 -18.34 12.44 20.69
N TYR A 78 -18.06 11.16 20.59
CA TYR A 78 -18.92 10.19 19.91
C TYR A 78 -19.52 9.23 20.93
N PRO A 79 -20.82 9.34 21.24
CA PRO A 79 -21.50 8.35 22.07
C PRO A 79 -21.41 6.96 21.44
N VAL A 80 -21.11 5.94 22.23
CA VAL A 80 -21.03 4.54 21.80
C VAL A 80 -21.69 3.62 22.82
N SER A 81 -22.32 2.55 22.34
CA SER A 81 -22.86 1.44 23.11
C SER A 81 -21.86 0.29 23.16
N PRO A 82 -22.11 -0.80 23.91
CA PRO A 82 -21.29 -2.01 23.83
C PRO A 82 -21.08 -2.50 22.39
N ASN A 83 -22.15 -2.52 21.58
CA ASN A 83 -22.08 -3.00 20.20
C ASN A 83 -21.33 -2.03 19.28
N THR A 84 -21.61 -0.72 19.37
CA THR A 84 -20.93 0.25 18.51
C THR A 84 -19.49 0.49 18.91
N LEU A 85 -19.14 0.34 20.20
CA LEU A 85 -17.75 0.31 20.66
C LEU A 85 -17.01 -0.90 20.08
N TYR A 86 -17.61 -2.10 20.15
CA TYR A 86 -17.03 -3.30 19.55
C TYR A 86 -16.78 -3.11 18.04
N ALA A 87 -17.77 -2.58 17.31
CA ALA A 87 -17.62 -2.29 15.89
C ALA A 87 -16.49 -1.27 15.61
N ALA A 88 -16.42 -0.19 16.38
CA ALA A 88 -15.36 0.81 16.25
C ALA A 88 -13.96 0.20 16.47
N LEU A 89 -13.80 -0.64 17.51
CA LEU A 89 -12.55 -1.35 17.78
C LEU A 89 -12.19 -2.32 16.65
N GLN A 90 -13.17 -3.03 16.09
CA GLN A 90 -12.95 -3.91 14.94
C GLN A 90 -12.47 -3.14 13.71
N THR A 91 -13.05 -1.97 13.42
CA THR A 91 -12.59 -1.09 12.34
C THR A 91 -11.16 -0.60 12.57
N ILE A 92 -10.80 -0.25 13.81
CA ILE A 92 -9.44 0.15 14.18
C ILE A 92 -8.45 -1.00 13.96
N LEU A 93 -8.80 -2.22 14.38
CA LEU A 93 -7.96 -3.42 14.17
C LEU A 93 -7.71 -3.69 12.69
N LEU A 94 -8.77 -3.67 11.87
CA LEU A 94 -8.65 -3.84 10.41
C LEU A 94 -7.78 -2.75 9.78
N SER A 95 -7.88 -1.51 10.26
CA SER A 95 -7.04 -0.41 9.79
C SER A 95 -5.56 -0.64 10.08
N PHE A 96 -5.22 -1.18 11.26
CA PHE A 96 -3.84 -1.53 11.59
C PHE A 96 -3.31 -2.71 10.76
N GLU A 97 -4.13 -3.74 10.53
CA GLU A 97 -3.77 -4.84 9.66
C GLU A 97 -3.52 -4.37 8.22
N GLY A 98 -4.39 -3.51 7.69
CA GLY A 98 -4.22 -2.86 6.39
C GLY A 98 -2.90 -2.10 6.29
N ARG A 99 -2.52 -1.32 7.32
CA ARG A 99 -1.23 -0.60 7.35
C ARG A 99 -0.03 -1.55 7.32
N LYS A 100 -0.12 -2.70 8.00
CA LYS A 100 0.95 -3.72 7.99
C LYS A 100 1.12 -4.31 6.59
N ILE A 101 0.01 -4.68 5.94
CA ILE A 101 0.00 -5.21 4.57
C ILE A 101 0.57 -4.17 3.60
N GLU A 102 0.18 -2.89 3.73
CA GLU A 102 0.69 -1.80 2.89
C GLU A 102 2.22 -1.67 2.99
N SER A 103 2.79 -1.77 4.20
CA SER A 103 4.24 -1.71 4.41
C SER A 103 4.95 -2.86 3.71
N GLN A 104 4.44 -4.08 3.84
CA GLN A 104 5.02 -5.26 3.18
C GLN A 104 4.92 -5.17 1.65
N ALA A 105 3.77 -4.68 1.13
CA ALA A 105 3.60 -4.46 -0.30
C ALA A 105 4.62 -3.46 -0.87
N LYS A 106 4.94 -2.38 -0.13
CA LYS A 106 5.99 -1.42 -0.52
C LYS A 106 7.36 -2.07 -0.65
N GLU A 107 7.71 -2.99 0.26
CA GLU A 107 8.97 -3.75 0.18
C GLU A 107 9.00 -4.68 -1.03
N VAL A 108 7.90 -5.39 -1.32
CA VAL A 108 7.78 -6.23 -2.51
C VAL A 108 7.95 -5.40 -3.79
N PHE A 109 7.29 -4.25 -3.90
CA PHE A 109 7.45 -3.37 -5.06
C PHE A 109 8.88 -2.84 -5.21
N LYS A 110 9.57 -2.53 -4.10
CA LYS A 110 10.97 -2.11 -4.13
C LYS A 110 11.86 -3.22 -4.68
N LEU A 111 11.66 -4.47 -4.26
CA LEU A 111 12.37 -5.64 -4.77
C LEU A 111 12.11 -5.84 -6.27
N LEU A 112 10.85 -5.77 -6.71
CA LEU A 112 10.47 -5.91 -8.11
C LEU A 112 11.14 -4.84 -9.00
N ARG A 113 11.23 -3.58 -8.55
CA ARG A 113 11.97 -2.53 -9.27
C ARG A 113 13.47 -2.84 -9.36
N GLY A 114 14.05 -3.40 -8.31
CA GLY A 114 15.44 -3.87 -8.31
C GLY A 114 15.65 -4.93 -9.39
N ILE A 115 14.81 -5.95 -9.41
CA ILE A 115 14.85 -7.03 -10.41
C ILE A 115 14.69 -6.49 -11.83
N GLN A 116 13.77 -5.54 -12.05
CA GLN A 116 13.58 -4.92 -13.37
C GLN A 116 14.84 -4.18 -13.84
N ASN A 117 15.53 -3.48 -12.95
CA ASN A 117 16.79 -2.81 -13.29
C ASN A 117 17.89 -3.81 -13.66
N ASP A 118 18.01 -4.90 -12.90
CA ASP A 118 19.02 -5.92 -13.16
C ASP A 118 18.72 -6.70 -14.45
N PHE A 119 17.44 -6.92 -14.76
CA PHE A 119 17.00 -7.47 -16.04
C PHE A 119 17.45 -6.56 -17.19
N ASN A 120 17.16 -5.25 -17.12
CA ASN A 120 17.56 -4.30 -18.17
C ASN A 120 19.09 -4.25 -18.38
N LYS A 121 19.87 -4.24 -17.28
CA LYS A 121 21.34 -4.32 -17.37
C LYS A 121 21.79 -5.61 -18.06
N THR A 122 21.19 -6.73 -17.69
CA THR A 122 21.49 -8.04 -18.28
C THR A 122 21.16 -8.05 -19.77
N THR A 123 20.00 -7.52 -20.17
CA THR A 123 19.60 -7.37 -21.57
C THR A 123 20.61 -6.53 -22.35
N ASN A 124 21.06 -5.39 -21.82
CA ASN A 124 22.06 -4.54 -22.48
C ASN A 124 23.40 -5.28 -22.67
N SER A 125 23.85 -6.03 -21.66
CA SER A 125 25.04 -6.87 -21.76
C SER A 125 24.89 -7.96 -22.81
N LEU A 126 23.72 -8.61 -22.88
CA LEU A 126 23.42 -9.62 -23.89
C LEU A 126 23.39 -9.02 -25.31
N THR A 127 22.82 -7.83 -25.48
CA THR A 127 22.84 -7.12 -26.77
C THR A 127 24.27 -6.81 -27.21
N THR A 128 25.10 -6.34 -26.29
CA THR A 128 26.52 -6.04 -26.54
C THR A 128 27.28 -7.30 -26.93
N LEU A 129 27.08 -8.39 -26.19
CA LEU A 129 27.66 -9.69 -26.49
C LEU A 129 27.24 -10.20 -27.88
N GLY A 130 25.95 -10.08 -28.22
CA GLY A 130 25.43 -10.43 -29.54
C GLY A 130 26.15 -9.68 -30.65
N SER A 131 26.36 -8.36 -30.49
CA SER A 131 27.12 -7.56 -31.45
C SER A 131 28.57 -8.05 -31.60
N HIS A 132 29.25 -8.36 -30.49
CA HIS A 132 30.61 -8.90 -30.53
C HIS A 132 30.68 -10.25 -31.25
N LEU A 133 29.72 -11.15 -31.01
CA LEU A 133 29.65 -12.45 -31.70
C LEU A 133 29.43 -12.27 -33.21
N THR A 134 28.53 -11.37 -33.62
CA THR A 134 28.33 -11.05 -35.04
C THR A 134 29.60 -10.50 -35.69
N ASN A 135 30.29 -9.59 -35.02
CA ASN A 135 31.54 -9.01 -35.53
C ASN A 135 32.65 -10.08 -35.65
N ALA A 136 32.78 -10.96 -34.66
CA ALA A 136 33.73 -12.06 -34.69
C ALA A 136 33.42 -13.04 -35.84
N TYR A 137 32.15 -13.39 -36.04
CA TYR A 137 31.70 -14.23 -37.15
C TYR A 137 32.03 -13.62 -38.51
N ASN A 138 31.72 -12.33 -38.69
CA ASN A 138 32.02 -11.61 -39.93
C ASN A 138 33.53 -11.60 -40.20
N LYS A 139 34.35 -11.35 -39.17
CA LYS A 139 35.81 -11.33 -39.33
C LYS A 139 36.37 -12.71 -39.65
N PHE A 140 35.83 -13.76 -39.03
CA PHE A 140 36.17 -15.14 -39.35
C PHE A 140 35.86 -15.46 -40.82
N SER A 141 34.68 -15.07 -41.32
CA SER A 141 34.27 -15.28 -42.72
C SER A 141 35.23 -14.60 -43.71
N GLU A 142 35.61 -13.34 -43.44
CA GLU A 142 36.59 -12.59 -44.23
C GLU A 142 37.96 -13.29 -44.28
N VAL A 143 38.49 -13.69 -43.11
CA VAL A 143 39.78 -14.39 -43.01
C VAL A 143 39.74 -15.72 -43.76
N ASN A 144 38.65 -16.48 -43.63
CA ASN A 144 38.49 -17.75 -44.31
C ASN A 144 38.45 -17.57 -45.85
N SER A 145 37.79 -16.51 -46.34
CA SER A 145 37.81 -16.15 -47.76
C SER A 145 39.22 -15.84 -48.25
N HIS A 146 39.98 -14.99 -47.54
CA HIS A 146 41.38 -14.68 -47.87
C HIS A 146 42.27 -15.93 -47.84
N PHE A 147 42.07 -16.82 -46.86
CA PHE A 147 42.80 -18.08 -46.76
C PHE A 147 42.55 -18.99 -47.97
N ASN A 148 41.30 -19.09 -48.42
CA ASN A 148 40.96 -19.86 -49.62
C ASN A 148 41.63 -19.27 -50.87
N THR A 149 41.61 -17.94 -51.04
CA THR A 149 42.30 -17.27 -52.17
C THR A 149 43.81 -17.49 -52.11
N LEU A 150 44.42 -17.41 -50.92
CA LEU A 150 45.84 -17.68 -50.75
C LEU A 150 46.18 -19.14 -51.09
N SER A 151 45.36 -20.08 -50.62
CA SER A 151 45.52 -21.51 -50.94
C SER A 151 45.46 -21.77 -52.44
N GLN A 152 44.50 -21.14 -53.16
CA GLN A 152 44.41 -21.21 -54.61
C GLN A 152 45.67 -20.68 -55.30
N LYS A 153 46.18 -19.50 -54.90
CA LYS A 153 47.43 -18.93 -55.45
C LYS A 153 48.63 -19.84 -55.21
N LEU A 154 48.71 -20.46 -54.03
CA LEU A 154 49.77 -21.40 -53.69
C LEU A 154 49.72 -22.63 -54.60
N SER A 155 48.53 -23.22 -54.80
CA SER A 155 48.33 -24.34 -55.72
C SER A 155 48.71 -23.99 -57.15
N SER A 156 48.28 -22.84 -57.68
CA SER A 156 48.64 -22.40 -59.04
C SER A 156 50.15 -22.16 -59.21
N THR A 157 50.83 -21.65 -58.17
CA THR A 157 52.30 -21.49 -58.21
C THR A 157 53.00 -22.84 -58.24
N HIS A 158 52.49 -23.82 -57.49
CA HIS A 158 53.03 -25.18 -57.49
C HIS A 158 52.90 -25.85 -58.86
N GLU A 159 51.78 -25.65 -59.56
CA GLU A 159 51.57 -26.15 -60.92
C GLU A 159 52.53 -25.52 -61.94
N LEU A 160 52.75 -24.19 -61.87
CA LEU A 160 53.71 -23.49 -62.74
C LEU A 160 55.16 -23.98 -62.55
N THR A 161 55.57 -24.25 -61.30
CA THR A 161 56.92 -24.82 -61.03
C THR A 161 57.10 -26.25 -61.54
N HIS A 162 56.00 -26.98 -61.79
CA HIS A 162 56.04 -28.34 -62.33
C HIS A 162 56.13 -28.35 -63.87
N ASP A 163 55.51 -27.40 -64.55
CA ASP A 163 55.61 -27.25 -66.01
C ASP A 163 56.96 -26.65 -66.45
N ASP A 164 57.53 -25.69 -65.71
CA ASP A 164 58.87 -25.15 -66.01
C ASP A 164 59.98 -26.21 -65.86
N LYS A 165 59.86 -27.14 -64.91
CA LYS A 165 60.77 -28.29 -64.81
C LYS A 165 60.62 -29.30 -65.96
N LYS A 166 59.46 -29.34 -66.61
CA LYS A 166 59.22 -30.16 -67.81
C LYS A 166 59.80 -29.53 -69.07
N LEU A 167 59.87 -28.19 -69.12
CA LEU A 167 60.42 -27.41 -70.23
C LEU A 167 61.95 -27.25 -70.19
N LEU A 168 62.57 -27.38 -69.00
CA LEU A 168 64.02 -27.28 -68.80
C LEU A 168 64.73 -28.64 -68.69
N GLY A 169 64.02 -29.76 -68.90
CA GLY A 169 64.57 -31.10 -68.91
C GLY A 169 64.88 -31.61 -70.33
N ASN A 170 66.07 -31.24 -70.84
CA ASN A 170 66.85 -32.05 -71.78
C ASN A 170 68.09 -32.56 -71.04
#